data_AF-F8A4X8-F1
#
_entry.id   AF-F8A4X8-F1
#
_cell.length_a   1.000
_cell.length_b   1.000
_cell.length_c   1.000
_cell.angle_alpha   90.00
_cell.angle_beta   90.00
_cell.angle_gamma   90.00
#
_symmetry.space_group_name_H-M   'P 1'
#
loop_
_entity.id
_entity.type
_entity.pdbx_description
1 polymer ?
#
loop_
_entity_poly.entity_id
_entity_poly.type
_entity_poly.pdbx_seq_one_letter_code
_entity_poly.pdbx_strand_id
1 'polypeptide(L)'
;MTHQDASDARAGVEDAAGFAGVADGFQRLWTPHRMAYIGGENKPPDDAAGPGCPFCRIPALPDDEGLVVARGAAAFVVLNLYPYNSGHLLVCPYRHVADYTELDQDEVAEVAELTRTAMRVLRAVSGPHGFNLGMNQGAVAGAGIAAHLHQHVVPRWDGDANFLPVVARSRALPELLADTRARLAAAWPGPDGSPAPRDVTTKG
;
A
#
# COMPACT_ATOMS: atom_id res chain seq x y z
N MET A 1 -38.16 53.16 -12.76
CA MET A 1 -38.22 51.69 -12.90
C MET A 1 -36.86 51.24 -13.38
N THR A 2 -35.94 51.07 -12.43
CA THR A 2 -34.52 50.77 -12.66
C THR A 2 -34.33 49.27 -12.69
N HIS A 3 -33.79 48.75 -13.80
CA HIS A 3 -33.33 47.37 -13.90
C HIS A 3 -32.11 47.19 -12.98
N GLN A 4 -32.18 46.20 -12.12
CA GLN A 4 -31.20 45.89 -11.08
C GLN A 4 -30.41 44.65 -11.50
N ASP A 5 -29.09 44.79 -11.54
CA ASP A 5 -28.13 43.73 -11.81
C ASP A 5 -28.26 42.60 -10.78
N ALA A 6 -28.45 41.38 -11.26
CA ALA A 6 -28.30 40.17 -10.46
C ALA A 6 -26.81 39.77 -10.47
N SER A 7 -26.09 40.14 -9.40
CA SER A 7 -24.77 39.57 -9.12
C SER A 7 -24.93 38.36 -8.20
N ASP A 8 -24.39 37.23 -8.65
CA ASP A 8 -24.35 35.94 -7.99
C ASP A 8 -23.73 36.03 -6.59
N ALA A 9 -24.53 35.68 -5.57
CA ALA A 9 -24.05 35.45 -4.22
C ALA A 9 -23.33 34.09 -4.15
N ARG A 10 -22.01 34.09 -4.38
CA ARG A 10 -21.15 32.96 -4.00
C ARG A 10 -21.06 32.90 -2.48
N ALA A 11 -21.60 31.83 -1.88
CA ALA A 11 -21.37 31.51 -0.48
C ALA A 11 -19.86 31.43 -0.22
N GLY A 12 -19.36 32.30 0.66
CA GLY A 12 -17.95 32.34 1.04
C GLY A 12 -17.56 31.05 1.74
N VAL A 13 -16.60 30.32 1.17
CA VAL A 13 -15.93 29.23 1.88
C VAL A 13 -14.97 29.87 2.88
N GLU A 14 -15.20 29.65 4.17
CA GLU A 14 -14.32 30.15 5.22
C GLU A 14 -12.99 29.38 5.22
N ASP A 15 -11.89 30.13 5.33
CA ASP A 15 -10.54 29.58 5.37
C ASP A 15 -10.27 28.89 6.71
N ALA A 16 -9.87 27.62 6.64
CA ALA A 16 -9.56 26.79 7.80
C ALA A 16 -8.40 27.34 8.64
N ALA A 17 -7.60 28.27 8.11
CA ALA A 17 -6.53 28.96 8.83
C ALA A 17 -7.04 29.84 9.99
N GLY A 18 -8.33 30.20 10.02
CA GLY A 18 -8.92 31.01 11.09
C GLY A 18 -9.31 30.24 12.36
N PHE A 19 -9.28 28.90 12.34
CA PHE A 19 -9.62 28.10 13.51
C PHE A 19 -8.45 28.01 14.48
N ALA A 20 -8.74 27.97 15.79
CA ALA A 20 -7.75 27.80 16.84
C ALA A 20 -7.05 26.43 16.72
N GLY A 21 -5.94 26.40 15.98
CA GLY A 21 -5.01 25.28 15.88
C GLY A 21 -3.66 25.70 16.42
N VAL A 22 -3.12 24.92 17.35
CA VAL A 22 -1.74 25.12 17.83
C VAL A 22 -0.82 24.83 16.65
N ALA A 23 0.05 25.78 16.28
CA ALA A 23 1.12 25.53 15.31
C ALA A 23 2.00 24.42 15.89
N ASP A 24 1.83 23.21 15.38
CA ASP A 24 2.24 22.03 16.14
C ASP A 24 3.77 21.87 16.14
N GLY A 25 4.35 21.75 17.34
CA GLY A 25 5.70 21.23 17.54
C GLY A 25 5.74 19.69 17.52
N PHE A 26 4.63 19.06 17.14
CA PHE A 26 4.37 17.62 17.27
C PHE A 26 4.37 16.88 15.92
N GLN A 27 4.51 17.57 14.78
CA GLN A 27 4.67 17.00 13.44
C GLN A 27 5.83 16.01 13.34
N ARG A 28 6.86 16.16 14.20
CA ARG A 28 8.01 15.25 14.28
C ARG A 28 7.65 13.84 14.75
N LEU A 29 6.53 13.67 15.46
CA LEU A 29 6.03 12.37 15.91
C LEU A 29 5.04 11.74 14.93
N TRP A 30 4.61 12.49 13.90
CA TRP A 30 3.52 12.05 13.03
C TRP A 30 3.86 10.80 12.23
N THR A 31 5.09 10.70 11.72
CA THR A 31 5.70 9.50 11.14
C THR A 31 6.93 9.99 10.38
N PRO A 32 8.14 9.48 10.66
CA PRO A 32 9.29 9.71 9.78
C PRO A 32 8.94 9.42 8.30
N HIS A 33 8.07 8.42 8.08
CA HIS A 33 7.60 7.96 6.78
C HIS A 33 6.72 8.96 6.02
N ARG A 34 5.84 9.72 6.69
CA ARG A 34 5.01 10.74 6.03
C ARG A 34 5.85 11.94 5.61
N MET A 35 6.92 12.24 6.35
CA MET A 35 7.91 13.26 5.95
C MET A 35 8.73 12.80 4.74
N ALA A 36 9.15 11.54 4.65
CA ALA A 36 9.81 11.00 3.46
C ALA A 36 8.88 10.95 2.22
N TYR A 37 7.58 10.68 2.43
CA TYR A 37 6.55 10.70 1.38
C TYR A 37 6.26 12.12 0.87
N ILE A 38 6.13 13.11 1.78
CA ILE A 38 5.93 14.52 1.42
C ILE A 38 7.21 15.14 0.85
N GLY A 39 8.39 14.70 1.31
CA GLY A 39 9.69 15.15 0.84
C GLY A 39 10.09 14.62 -0.53
N GLY A 40 9.32 13.67 -1.10
CA GLY A 40 9.54 13.16 -2.46
C GLY A 40 10.78 12.30 -2.63
N GLU A 41 11.48 11.92 -1.56
CA GLU A 41 12.77 11.19 -1.61
C GLU A 41 12.70 9.83 -2.31
N ASN A 42 11.50 9.27 -2.48
CA ASN A 42 11.24 8.02 -3.18
C ASN A 42 10.22 8.13 -4.32
N LYS A 43 9.88 9.36 -4.75
CA LYS A 43 9.01 9.54 -5.90
C LYS A 43 9.82 9.30 -7.18
N PRO A 44 9.29 8.57 -8.17
CA PRO A 44 9.92 8.47 -9.48
C PRO A 44 10.23 9.87 -10.05
N PRO A 45 11.36 10.06 -10.74
CA PRO A 45 11.70 11.32 -11.39
C PRO A 45 10.74 11.64 -12.55
N ASP A 46 10.16 10.61 -13.17
CA ASP A 46 9.20 10.68 -14.25
C ASP A 46 8.27 9.45 -14.23
N ASP A 47 7.33 9.41 -15.18
CA ASP A 47 6.36 8.32 -15.34
C ASP A 47 6.89 7.19 -16.25
N ALA A 48 8.18 7.22 -16.63
CA ALA A 48 8.74 6.28 -17.58
C ALA A 48 9.01 4.90 -16.96
N ALA A 49 8.91 3.87 -17.78
CA ALA A 49 9.33 2.52 -17.42
C ALA A 49 10.85 2.48 -17.21
N GLY A 50 11.30 1.72 -16.20
CA GLY A 50 12.72 1.49 -15.94
C GLY A 50 13.13 1.70 -14.47
N PRO A 51 14.44 1.80 -14.19
CA PRO A 51 14.97 1.80 -12.81
C PRO A 51 14.50 2.95 -11.91
N GLY A 52 13.97 4.03 -12.51
CA GLY A 52 13.36 5.16 -11.80
C GLY A 52 12.00 4.81 -11.18
N CYS A 53 11.27 3.86 -11.76
CA CYS A 53 10.05 3.30 -11.17
C CYS A 53 10.42 2.21 -10.14
N PRO A 54 10.02 2.33 -8.86
CA PRO A 54 10.31 1.34 -7.84
C PRO A 54 9.82 -0.07 -8.22
N PHE A 55 8.64 -0.18 -8.82
CA PHE A 55 8.04 -1.46 -9.17
C PHE A 55 8.67 -2.12 -10.42
N CYS A 56 9.29 -1.33 -11.30
CA CYS A 56 10.15 -1.87 -12.36
C CYS A 56 11.50 -2.37 -11.81
N ARG A 57 12.04 -1.69 -10.79
CA ARG A 57 13.34 -2.01 -10.19
C ARG A 57 13.29 -3.22 -9.27
N ILE A 58 12.28 -3.33 -8.41
CA ILE A 58 12.15 -4.37 -7.38
C ILE A 58 12.32 -5.79 -7.95
N PRO A 59 11.73 -6.17 -9.09
CA PRO A 59 11.90 -7.50 -9.66
C PRO A 59 13.35 -7.90 -9.95
N ALA A 60 14.25 -6.95 -10.17
CA ALA A 60 15.68 -7.22 -10.42
C ALA A 60 16.52 -7.36 -9.12
N LEU A 61 15.94 -7.05 -7.95
CA LEU A 61 16.62 -7.15 -6.67
C LEU A 61 16.46 -8.56 -6.06
N PRO A 62 17.39 -8.98 -5.19
CA PRO A 62 17.15 -10.06 -4.25
C PRO A 62 15.87 -9.81 -3.45
N ASP A 63 15.12 -10.87 -3.15
CA ASP A 63 13.78 -10.70 -2.58
C ASP A 63 13.77 -10.05 -1.19
N ASP A 64 14.83 -10.23 -0.41
CA ASP A 64 14.98 -9.64 0.92
C ASP A 64 15.26 -8.15 0.85
N GLU A 65 16.11 -7.74 -0.09
CA GLU A 65 16.36 -6.32 -0.39
C GLU A 65 15.14 -5.62 -0.98
N GLY A 66 14.43 -6.30 -1.88
CA GLY A 66 13.22 -5.77 -2.55
C GLY A 66 11.94 -5.92 -1.74
N LEU A 67 11.97 -6.58 -0.57
CA LEU A 67 10.80 -6.98 0.22
C LEU A 67 9.76 -7.81 -0.56
N VAL A 68 10.20 -8.58 -1.55
CA VAL A 68 9.36 -9.44 -2.40
C VAL A 68 8.91 -10.66 -1.61
N VAL A 69 7.60 -10.85 -1.51
CA VAL A 69 7.02 -12.01 -0.82
C VAL A 69 6.88 -13.20 -1.77
N ALA A 70 6.47 -12.95 -3.02
CA ALA A 70 6.28 -13.99 -4.01
C ALA A 70 6.41 -13.45 -5.44
N ARG A 71 6.80 -14.34 -6.36
CA ARG A 71 6.94 -14.05 -7.79
C ARG A 71 6.04 -15.00 -8.57
N GLY A 72 5.15 -14.43 -9.38
CA GLY A 72 4.40 -15.13 -10.41
C GLY A 72 5.08 -14.99 -11.77
N ALA A 73 4.33 -15.31 -12.83
CA ALA A 73 4.74 -15.24 -14.22
C ALA A 73 4.61 -13.84 -14.84
N ALA A 74 3.49 -13.16 -14.59
CA ALA A 74 3.11 -11.84 -15.08
C ALA A 74 3.04 -10.77 -13.97
N ALA A 75 2.92 -11.17 -12.70
CA ALA A 75 2.87 -10.30 -11.54
C ALA A 75 3.67 -10.82 -10.34
N PHE A 76 3.91 -9.95 -9.37
CA PHE A 76 4.62 -10.27 -8.13
C PHE A 76 3.95 -9.61 -6.92
N VAL A 77 4.32 -10.07 -5.73
CA VAL A 77 3.80 -9.59 -4.45
C VAL A 77 4.94 -9.04 -3.62
N VAL A 78 4.78 -7.82 -3.11
CA VAL A 78 5.80 -7.10 -2.34
C VAL A 78 5.17 -6.44 -1.11
N LEU A 79 5.91 -6.29 -0.02
CA LEU A 79 5.43 -5.47 1.10
C LEU A 79 5.43 -3.99 0.72
N ASN A 80 4.41 -3.28 1.19
CA ASN A 80 4.46 -1.83 1.16
C ASN A 80 5.48 -1.33 2.19
N LEU A 81 6.45 -0.54 1.73
CA LEU A 81 7.47 0.10 2.58
C LEU A 81 6.85 1.04 3.62
N TYR A 82 5.65 1.57 3.33
CA TYR A 82 4.89 2.46 4.20
C TYR A 82 3.52 1.85 4.51
N PRO A 83 3.47 0.78 5.34
CA PRO A 83 2.28 -0.03 5.52
C PRO A 83 1.20 0.67 6.36
N TYR A 84 -0.08 0.46 6.04
CA TYR A 84 -1.19 0.88 6.90
C TYR A 84 -1.31 -0.01 8.15
N ASN A 85 -1.02 -1.31 7.98
CA ASN A 85 -0.96 -2.34 9.00
C ASN A 85 0.17 -3.32 8.65
N SER A 86 0.73 -4.00 9.66
CA SER A 86 1.68 -5.10 9.41
C SER A 86 1.08 -6.12 8.44
N GLY A 87 1.86 -6.50 7.42
CA GLY A 87 1.39 -7.36 6.34
C GLY A 87 0.63 -6.64 5.21
N HIS A 88 0.70 -5.31 5.11
CA HIS A 88 0.22 -4.57 3.94
C HIS A 88 1.06 -4.96 2.71
N LEU A 89 0.43 -5.69 1.79
CA LEU A 89 1.04 -6.13 0.54
C LEU A 89 0.55 -5.30 -0.65
N LEU A 90 1.38 -5.25 -1.68
CA LEU A 90 1.07 -4.78 -3.02
C LEU A 90 1.20 -5.96 -3.99
N VAL A 91 0.23 -6.12 -4.89
CA VAL A 91 0.32 -7.02 -6.04
C VAL A 91 0.52 -6.16 -7.28
N CYS A 92 1.64 -6.35 -7.97
CA CYS A 92 2.06 -5.50 -9.08
C CYS A 92 2.32 -6.36 -10.33
N PRO A 93 1.82 -5.97 -11.52
CA PRO A 93 2.29 -6.57 -12.76
C PRO A 93 3.78 -6.26 -12.97
N TYR A 94 4.51 -7.14 -13.66
CA TYR A 94 5.88 -6.84 -14.07
C TYR A 94 5.92 -5.74 -15.13
N ARG A 95 4.93 -5.75 -16.04
CA ARG A 95 4.82 -4.73 -17.07
C ARG A 95 4.45 -3.38 -16.45
N HIS A 96 5.14 -2.34 -16.91
CA HIS A 96 4.87 -0.96 -16.49
C HIS A 96 3.61 -0.45 -17.20
N VAL A 97 2.47 -0.59 -16.54
CA VAL A 97 1.18 -0.02 -16.97
C VAL A 97 0.56 0.76 -15.85
N ALA A 98 -0.12 1.86 -16.20
CA ALA A 98 -0.73 2.73 -15.22
C ALA A 98 -2.15 2.28 -14.91
N ASP A 99 -2.92 1.98 -15.95
CA ASP A 99 -4.37 1.78 -15.85
C ASP A 99 -4.75 0.30 -15.82
N TYR A 100 -5.74 -0.05 -15.00
CA TYR A 100 -6.22 -1.42 -14.88
C TYR A 100 -6.76 -1.98 -16.20
N THR A 101 -7.31 -1.13 -17.06
CA THR A 101 -7.83 -1.52 -18.38
C THR A 101 -6.74 -1.84 -19.40
N GLU A 102 -5.48 -1.51 -19.09
CA GLU A 102 -4.33 -1.82 -19.95
C GLU A 102 -3.78 -3.23 -19.70
N LEU A 103 -4.16 -3.89 -18.60
CA LEU A 103 -3.74 -5.26 -18.31
C LEU A 103 -4.29 -6.23 -19.35
N ASP A 104 -3.45 -7.19 -19.76
CA ASP A 104 -3.93 -8.33 -20.54
C ASP A 104 -4.66 -9.36 -19.65
N GLN A 105 -5.28 -10.36 -20.28
CA GLN A 105 -6.10 -11.34 -19.55
C GLN A 105 -5.28 -12.20 -18.58
N ASP A 106 -4.03 -12.51 -18.92
CA ASP A 106 -3.15 -13.34 -18.09
C ASP A 106 -2.69 -12.53 -16.87
N GLU A 107 -2.35 -11.25 -17.06
CA GLU A 107 -2.03 -10.31 -15.98
C GLU A 107 -3.21 -10.11 -15.03
N VAL A 108 -4.43 -9.88 -15.56
CA VAL A 108 -5.64 -9.74 -14.74
C VAL A 108 -5.88 -11.00 -13.90
N ALA A 109 -5.81 -12.18 -14.52
CA ALA A 109 -6.01 -13.45 -13.85
C ALA A 109 -4.97 -13.66 -12.73
N GLU A 110 -3.70 -13.41 -13.02
CA GLU A 110 -2.65 -13.65 -12.03
C GLU A 110 -2.65 -12.63 -10.89
N VAL A 111 -2.92 -11.34 -11.15
CA VAL A 111 -3.11 -10.35 -10.09
C VAL A 111 -4.24 -10.77 -9.14
N ALA A 112 -5.34 -11.28 -9.68
CA ALA A 112 -6.45 -11.80 -8.88
C ALA A 112 -6.04 -13.04 -8.06
N GLU A 113 -5.35 -14.02 -8.65
CA GLU A 113 -4.91 -15.23 -7.95
C GLU A 113 -3.85 -14.96 -6.87
N LEU A 114 -2.90 -14.06 -7.14
CA LEU A 114 -1.93 -13.61 -6.14
C LEU A 114 -2.63 -12.88 -5.00
N THR A 115 -3.65 -12.05 -5.29
CA THR A 115 -4.47 -11.39 -4.26
C THR A 115 -5.20 -12.42 -3.39
N ARG A 116 -5.85 -13.43 -4.00
CA ARG A 116 -6.52 -14.53 -3.26
C ARG A 116 -5.53 -15.29 -2.37
N THR A 117 -4.33 -15.55 -2.89
CA THR A 117 -3.26 -16.24 -2.15
C THR A 117 -2.74 -15.40 -1.01
N ALA A 118 -2.46 -14.11 -1.23
CA ALA A 118 -2.05 -13.16 -0.20
C ALA A 118 -3.03 -13.16 0.98
N MET A 119 -4.34 -13.12 0.72
CA MET A 119 -5.35 -13.17 1.78
C MET A 119 -5.31 -14.48 2.57
N ARG A 120 -5.13 -15.64 1.91
CA ARG A 120 -5.00 -16.94 2.60
C ARG A 120 -3.75 -16.99 3.47
N VAL A 121 -2.62 -16.55 2.94
CA VAL A 121 -1.33 -16.52 3.65
C VAL A 121 -1.41 -15.57 4.84
N LEU A 122 -1.93 -14.35 4.67
CA LEU A 122 -2.10 -13.39 5.77
C LEU A 122 -3.01 -13.93 6.87
N ARG A 123 -4.14 -14.60 6.51
CA ARG A 123 -4.98 -15.28 7.50
C ARG A 123 -4.21 -16.34 8.30
N ALA A 124 -3.40 -17.15 7.63
CA ALA A 124 -2.63 -18.20 8.28
C ALA A 124 -1.51 -17.67 9.18
N VAL A 125 -0.83 -16.59 8.77
CA VAL A 125 0.37 -16.07 9.45
C VAL A 125 0.04 -15.11 10.60
N SER A 126 -1.02 -14.31 10.47
CA SER A 126 -1.32 -13.23 11.43
C SER A 126 -2.79 -13.12 11.86
N GLY A 127 -3.68 -13.93 11.31
CA GLY A 127 -5.08 -14.01 11.75
C GLY A 127 -5.90 -12.69 11.68
N PRO A 128 -5.81 -11.85 10.63
CA PRO A 128 -6.70 -10.70 10.48
C PRO A 128 -8.17 -11.08 10.43
N HIS A 129 -9.02 -10.21 10.98
CA HIS A 129 -10.47 -10.36 10.97
C HIS A 129 -11.11 -9.93 9.63
N GLY A 130 -10.39 -9.15 8.81
CA GLY A 130 -10.88 -8.68 7.53
C GLY A 130 -9.77 -8.12 6.63
N PHE A 131 -10.16 -7.64 5.46
CA PHE A 131 -9.23 -7.07 4.47
C PHE A 131 -9.85 -5.85 3.79
N ASN A 132 -9.02 -4.86 3.47
CA ASN A 132 -9.32 -3.89 2.41
C ASN A 132 -8.50 -4.24 1.18
N LEU A 133 -9.19 -4.32 0.05
CA LEU A 133 -8.58 -4.48 -1.27
C LEU A 133 -8.93 -3.23 -2.07
N GLY A 134 -7.94 -2.57 -2.67
CA GLY A 134 -8.18 -1.46 -3.57
C GLY A 134 -6.98 -1.07 -4.43
N MET A 135 -7.25 -0.31 -5.48
CA MET A 135 -6.26 0.35 -6.33
C MET A 135 -6.64 1.81 -6.41
N ASN A 136 -5.66 2.70 -6.32
CA ASN A 136 -5.85 4.10 -6.66
C ASN A 136 -5.48 4.26 -8.14
N GLN A 137 -6.43 4.69 -8.98
CA GLN A 137 -6.22 4.84 -10.43
C GLN A 137 -6.05 6.32 -10.78
N GLY A 138 -4.82 6.69 -11.17
CA GLY A 138 -4.40 8.07 -11.45
C GLY A 138 -3.98 8.88 -10.22
N ALA A 139 -3.22 9.96 -10.46
CA ALA A 139 -2.63 10.78 -9.40
C ALA A 139 -3.69 11.44 -8.49
N VAL A 140 -4.82 11.87 -9.06
CA VAL A 140 -5.92 12.51 -8.31
C VAL A 140 -6.60 11.53 -7.34
N ALA A 141 -6.63 10.24 -7.67
CA ALA A 141 -7.16 9.21 -6.78
C ALA A 141 -6.19 8.86 -5.63
N GLY A 142 -5.03 9.52 -5.54
CA GLY A 142 -4.04 9.30 -4.48
C GLY A 142 -3.09 8.15 -4.76
N ALA A 143 -2.85 7.79 -6.03
CA ALA A 143 -1.81 6.84 -6.39
C ALA A 143 -0.42 7.48 -6.15
N GLY A 144 0.35 6.92 -5.21
CA GLY A 144 1.70 7.41 -4.91
C GLY A 144 2.69 7.21 -6.08
N ILE A 145 2.49 6.14 -6.84
CA ILE A 145 3.21 5.82 -8.08
C ILE A 145 2.15 5.57 -9.15
N ALA A 146 1.65 6.64 -9.76
CA ALA A 146 0.49 6.57 -10.66
C ALA A 146 0.77 5.84 -11.98
N ALA A 147 2.03 5.84 -12.43
CA ALA A 147 2.41 5.26 -13.72
C ALA A 147 2.58 3.73 -13.71
N HIS A 148 2.51 3.08 -12.54
CA HIS A 148 2.64 1.63 -12.42
C HIS A 148 1.62 1.09 -11.41
N LEU A 149 0.67 0.34 -11.94
CA LEU A 149 -0.44 -0.27 -11.22
C LEU A 149 0.02 -1.13 -10.05
N HIS A 150 -0.67 -1.02 -8.92
CA HIS A 150 -0.43 -1.84 -7.75
C HIS A 150 -1.73 -2.00 -6.94
N GLN A 151 -2.12 -3.25 -6.73
CA GLN A 151 -3.29 -3.62 -5.94
C GLN A 151 -2.90 -3.77 -4.47
N HIS A 152 -3.54 -2.98 -3.61
CA HIS A 152 -3.33 -3.05 -2.16
C HIS A 152 -4.07 -4.26 -1.57
N VAL A 153 -3.39 -4.98 -0.68
CA VAL A 153 -3.99 -6.02 0.19
C VAL A 153 -3.67 -5.63 1.63
N VAL A 154 -4.64 -5.05 2.33
CA VAL A 154 -4.45 -4.51 3.68
C VAL A 154 -5.18 -5.40 4.69
N PRO A 155 -4.48 -6.16 5.54
CA PRO A 155 -5.11 -6.92 6.61
C PRO A 155 -5.67 -5.98 7.69
N ARG A 156 -6.84 -6.32 8.25
CA ARG A 156 -7.56 -5.51 9.24
C ARG A 156 -7.91 -6.34 10.48
N TRP A 157 -7.84 -5.71 11.64
CA TRP A 157 -8.28 -6.28 12.92
C TRP A 157 -9.36 -5.40 13.53
N ASP A 158 -10.20 -6.03 14.35
CA ASP A 158 -11.16 -5.27 15.14
C ASP A 158 -10.43 -4.31 16.09
N GLY A 159 -10.88 -3.06 16.14
CA GLY A 159 -10.22 -2.01 16.93
C GLY A 159 -8.84 -1.54 16.41
N ASP A 160 -8.41 -1.92 15.20
CA ASP A 160 -7.12 -1.46 14.65
C ASP A 160 -7.08 0.03 14.32
N ALA A 161 -8.22 0.70 14.33
CA ALA A 161 -8.39 2.15 14.32
C ALA A 161 -8.91 2.61 15.69
N ASN A 162 -8.12 2.41 16.75
CA ASN A 162 -8.47 2.88 18.10
C ASN A 162 -8.06 4.34 18.34
N PHE A 163 -8.36 4.85 19.53
CA PHE A 163 -8.16 6.25 19.93
C PHE A 163 -6.70 6.74 19.76
N LEU A 164 -5.71 5.85 19.94
CA LEU A 164 -4.29 6.21 19.91
C LEU A 164 -3.82 6.66 18.50
N PRO A 165 -4.01 5.91 17.39
CA PRO A 165 -3.72 6.39 16.04
C PRO A 165 -4.42 7.69 15.64
N VAL A 166 -5.63 7.94 16.17
CA VAL A 166 -6.45 9.10 15.80
C VAL A 166 -6.04 10.35 16.57
N VAL A 167 -5.79 10.23 17.88
CA VAL A 167 -5.45 11.37 18.76
C VAL A 167 -3.95 11.60 18.87
N ALA A 168 -3.16 10.53 19.01
CA ALA A 168 -1.70 10.63 19.09
C ALA A 168 -1.04 10.77 17.71
N ARG A 169 -1.83 10.72 16.61
CA ARG A 169 -1.37 10.78 15.22
C ARG A 169 -0.13 9.91 15.00
N SER A 170 -0.08 8.73 15.60
CA SER A 170 1.07 7.82 15.50
C SER A 170 0.56 6.38 15.57
N ARG A 171 1.09 5.52 14.70
CA ARG A 171 0.78 4.09 14.67
C ARG A 171 2.07 3.32 14.92
N ALA A 172 2.10 2.56 16.01
CA ALA A 172 3.18 1.60 16.23
C ALA A 172 3.01 0.47 15.20
N LEU A 173 4.03 0.23 14.38
CA LEU A 173 4.15 -1.01 13.61
C LEU A 173 4.89 -2.00 14.52
N PRO A 174 4.23 -3.05 15.03
CA PRO A 174 4.81 -3.91 16.05
C PRO A 174 5.89 -4.88 15.52
N GLU A 175 6.17 -4.90 14.22
CA GLU A 175 7.07 -5.87 13.59
C GLU A 175 7.93 -5.22 12.49
N LEU A 176 9.18 -5.67 12.35
CA LEU A 176 10.06 -5.24 11.27
C LEU A 176 9.57 -5.77 9.91
N LEU A 177 9.77 -4.98 8.86
CA LEU A 177 9.38 -5.36 7.50
C LEU A 177 10.08 -6.64 7.03
N ALA A 178 11.37 -6.80 7.35
CA ALA A 178 12.15 -7.99 6.99
C ALA A 178 11.57 -9.27 7.61
N ASP A 179 11.23 -9.23 8.91
CA ASP A 179 10.63 -10.37 9.61
C ASP A 179 9.25 -10.70 9.05
N THR A 180 8.43 -9.66 8.83
CA THR A 180 7.10 -9.81 8.21
C THR A 180 7.23 -10.47 6.83
N ARG A 181 8.19 -10.02 6.02
CA ARG A 181 8.46 -10.55 4.67
C ARG A 181 8.84 -12.02 4.74
N ALA A 182 9.78 -12.37 5.62
CA ALA A 182 10.27 -13.74 5.78
C ALA A 182 9.13 -14.69 6.19
N ARG A 183 8.28 -14.31 7.15
CA ARG A 183 7.15 -15.15 7.58
C ARG A 183 6.11 -15.35 6.48
N LEU A 184 5.79 -14.31 5.72
CA LEU A 184 4.83 -14.41 4.63
C LEU A 184 5.38 -15.22 3.46
N ALA A 185 6.65 -15.02 3.09
CA ALA A 185 7.31 -15.77 2.03
C ALA A 185 7.42 -17.26 2.40
N ALA A 186 7.81 -17.57 3.64
CA ALA A 186 7.89 -18.94 4.14
C ALA A 186 6.54 -19.65 4.19
N ALA A 187 5.42 -18.92 4.26
CA ALA A 187 4.07 -19.47 4.24
C ALA A 187 3.43 -19.47 2.83
N TRP A 188 4.13 -18.95 1.82
CA TRP A 188 3.61 -18.87 0.46
C TRP A 188 3.59 -20.27 -0.18
N PRO A 189 2.50 -20.69 -0.85
CA PRO A 189 2.43 -22.00 -1.49
C PRO A 189 3.44 -22.15 -2.62
N GLY A 190 3.91 -23.38 -2.83
CA GLY A 190 4.77 -23.72 -3.96
C GLY A 190 4.07 -23.57 -5.32
N PRO A 191 4.82 -23.59 -6.43
CA PRO A 191 4.30 -23.41 -7.79
C PRO A 191 3.30 -24.50 -8.23
N ASP A 192 3.29 -25.64 -7.57
CA ASP A 192 2.35 -26.76 -7.76
C ASP A 192 1.11 -26.67 -6.83
N GLY A 193 0.99 -25.60 -6.04
CA GLY A 193 -0.03 -25.45 -5.01
C GLY A 193 0.26 -26.25 -3.74
N SER A 194 1.44 -26.86 -3.63
CA SER A 194 1.84 -27.56 -2.41
C SER A 194 1.85 -26.58 -1.23
N PRO A 195 1.32 -26.98 -0.06
CA PRO A 195 1.35 -26.16 1.12
C PRO A 195 2.81 -25.86 1.48
N ALA A 196 3.05 -24.64 1.95
CA ALA A 196 4.37 -24.28 2.44
C ALA A 196 4.81 -25.28 3.54
N PRO A 197 6.10 -25.66 3.59
CA PRO A 197 6.59 -26.58 4.61
C PRO A 197 6.26 -26.03 5.99
N ARG A 198 5.44 -26.78 6.75
CA ARG A 198 5.09 -26.40 8.12
C ARG A 198 6.33 -26.57 8.98
N ASP A 199 6.81 -25.49 9.58
CA ASP A 199 7.84 -25.59 10.60
C ASP A 199 7.21 -26.23 11.85
N VAL A 200 7.47 -27.53 12.03
CA VAL A 200 7.04 -28.30 13.19
C VAL A 200 7.99 -27.96 14.34
N THR A 201 7.83 -26.78 14.91
CA THR A 201 8.33 -26.47 16.25
C THR A 201 7.16 -26.15 17.16
N THR A 202 6.37 -27.19 17.47
CA THR A 202 5.69 -27.27 18.76
C THR A 202 6.77 -27.41 19.83
N LYS A 203 7.05 -26.32 20.56
CA LYS A 203 7.70 -26.42 21.87
C LYS A 203 6.67 -27.01 22.84
N GLY A 204 6.98 -28.18 23.39
CA GLY A 204 6.40 -28.68 24.63
C GLY A 204 6.99 -27.98 25.85
#